data_AF-A0A0C9TDZ7-F1
#
_entry.id   AF-A0A0C9TDZ7-F1
#
_cell.length_a   1.000
_cell.length_b   1.000
_cell.length_c   1.000
_cell.angle_alpha   90.00
_cell.angle_beta   90.00
_cell.angle_gamma   90.00
#
_symmetry.space_group_name_H-M   'P 1'
#
loop_
_entity.id
_entity.type
_entity.pdbx_description
1 polymer ?
#
loop_
_entity_poly.entity_id
_entity_poly.type
_entity_poly.pdbx_seq_one_letter_code
_entity_poly.pdbx_strand_id
1 'polypeptide(L)'
;MHAFTLLERKGLNTVQTRGPFHQNLHDAIYHVAEAHFRACWKVVGRVDKLEGLRSESPEQLQELAREIVDKLASSQAVDAIDLQPEDRRDQTLRNSILWNRDVLRYIDLYEATRTGDVGIMEATLPHLAFRFAGGRNSNYLTEILELLQCLQHDWPPTLCDFVRRRCWLVNMTGCPRNFLPLDKRQEYNIKSLKVTDRVQGPNASWDLLKARSPAIPMLQAVRKHLEKQFRSLWRGVSHFRV
;
A
#
# COMPACT_ATOMS: atom_id res chain seq x y z
N MET A 1 -20.40 16.94 0.27
CA MET A 1 -19.20 17.32 1.05
C MET A 1 -18.18 16.19 0.89
N HIS A 2 -16.97 16.49 0.40
CA HIS A 2 -16.00 15.45 0.00
C HIS A 2 -15.30 14.84 1.23
N ALA A 3 -15.13 13.51 1.28
CA ALA A 3 -14.61 12.81 2.46
C ALA A 3 -13.27 13.36 2.98
N PHE A 4 -12.40 13.83 2.09
CA PHE A 4 -11.11 14.42 2.46
C PHE A 4 -11.23 15.75 3.23
N THR A 5 -12.30 16.51 3.00
CA THR A 5 -12.60 17.75 3.74
C THR A 5 -13.06 17.43 5.15
N LEU A 6 -13.92 16.42 5.31
CA LEU A 6 -14.42 15.97 6.62
C LEU A 6 -13.31 15.34 7.47
N LEU A 7 -12.37 14.63 6.85
CA LEU A 7 -11.25 13.98 7.54
C LEU A 7 -10.06 14.93 7.80
N GLU A 8 -10.20 16.22 7.49
CA GLU A 8 -9.15 17.24 7.63
C GLU A 8 -7.80 16.86 6.99
N ARG A 9 -7.81 16.04 5.94
CA ARG A 9 -6.58 15.53 5.30
C ARG A 9 -5.99 16.61 4.39
N LYS A 10 -5.15 17.46 4.98
CA LYS A 10 -4.47 18.58 4.31
C LYS A 10 -3.54 18.08 3.19
N GLY A 11 -3.48 18.83 2.09
CA GLY A 11 -2.55 18.60 0.97
C GLY A 11 -3.04 17.62 -0.11
N LEU A 12 -4.27 17.10 -0.02
CA LEU A 12 -4.86 16.23 -1.04
C LEU A 12 -5.59 16.97 -2.17
N ASN A 13 -5.72 18.30 -2.05
CA ASN A 13 -6.35 19.18 -3.04
C ASN A 13 -5.46 19.46 -4.26
N THR A 14 -4.17 19.11 -4.20
CA THR A 14 -3.22 19.25 -5.31
C THR A 14 -2.32 18.02 -5.36
N VAL A 15 -1.99 17.55 -6.57
CA VAL A 15 -1.05 16.44 -6.74
C VAL A 15 0.33 16.91 -6.28
N GLN A 16 0.84 16.37 -5.17
CA GLN A 16 2.18 16.64 -4.67
C GLN A 16 2.96 15.34 -4.48
N THR A 17 4.20 15.32 -4.95
CA THR A 17 5.12 14.17 -4.79
C THR A 17 6.01 14.29 -3.54
N ARG A 18 5.88 15.39 -2.78
CA ARG A 18 6.70 15.68 -1.60
C ARG A 18 5.82 15.86 -0.37
N GLY A 19 6.38 15.53 0.80
CA GLY A 19 5.70 15.72 2.09
C GLY A 19 4.73 14.57 2.46
N PRO A 20 3.76 14.81 3.35
CA PRO A 20 2.90 13.77 3.90
C PRO A 20 1.83 13.28 2.91
N PHE A 21 1.83 13.74 1.65
CA PHE A 21 0.80 13.41 0.65
C PHE A 21 0.50 11.92 0.55
N HIS A 22 1.54 11.08 0.39
CA HIS A 22 1.37 9.64 0.26
C HIS A 22 0.71 9.03 1.51
N GLN A 23 1.18 9.42 2.71
CA GLN A 23 0.62 8.91 3.97
C GLN A 23 -0.82 9.38 4.16
N ASN A 24 -1.09 10.66 3.92
CA ASN A 24 -2.42 11.23 4.03
C ASN A 24 -3.41 10.57 3.07
N LEU A 25 -2.97 10.28 1.83
CA LEU A 25 -3.79 9.60 0.84
C LEU A 25 -4.05 8.16 1.26
N HIS A 26 -3.02 7.43 1.70
CA HIS A 26 -3.14 6.06 2.20
C HIS A 26 -4.13 5.98 3.36
N ASP A 27 -3.97 6.81 4.38
CA ASP A 27 -4.86 6.85 5.55
C ASP A 27 -6.30 7.16 5.12
N ALA A 28 -6.48 8.12 4.21
CA ALA A 28 -7.81 8.49 3.75
C ALA A 28 -8.48 7.37 2.95
N ILE A 29 -7.74 6.66 2.09
CA ILE A 29 -8.22 5.47 1.38
C ILE A 29 -8.72 4.42 2.38
N TYR A 30 -7.94 4.14 3.43
CA TYR A 30 -8.33 3.15 4.46
C TYR A 30 -9.57 3.58 5.23
N HIS A 31 -9.68 4.84 5.66
CA HIS A 31 -10.87 5.33 6.36
C HIS A 31 -12.12 5.27 5.49
N VAL A 32 -12.02 5.67 4.21
CA VAL A 32 -13.14 5.60 3.28
C VAL A 32 -13.51 4.15 3.00
N ALA A 33 -12.53 3.26 2.80
CA ALA A 33 -12.78 1.83 2.62
C ALA A 33 -13.50 1.23 3.83
N GLU A 34 -13.04 1.51 5.04
CA GLU A 34 -13.67 1.04 6.26
C GLU A 34 -15.13 1.49 6.36
N ALA A 35 -15.42 2.77 6.09
CA ALA A 35 -16.78 3.29 6.08
C ALA A 35 -17.66 2.60 5.01
N HIS A 36 -17.13 2.41 3.80
CA HIS A 36 -17.81 1.72 2.71
C HIS A 36 -18.15 0.27 3.07
N PHE A 37 -17.18 -0.50 3.56
CA PHE A 37 -17.41 -1.89 3.91
C PHE A 37 -18.33 -2.03 5.11
N ARG A 38 -18.25 -1.15 6.11
CA ARG A 38 -19.25 -1.07 7.20
C ARG A 38 -20.67 -0.84 6.65
N ALA A 39 -20.83 -0.03 5.60
CA ALA A 39 -22.13 0.13 4.94
C ALA A 39 -22.56 -1.14 4.18
N CYS A 40 -21.65 -1.77 3.43
CA CYS A 40 -21.91 -3.04 2.73
C CYS A 40 -22.37 -4.14 3.70
N TRP A 41 -21.71 -4.27 4.86
CA TRP A 41 -22.07 -5.21 5.91
C TRP A 41 -23.50 -5.00 6.43
N LYS A 42 -23.93 -3.75 6.63
CA LYS A 42 -25.31 -3.44 7.00
C LYS A 42 -26.31 -3.83 5.92
N VAL A 43 -25.98 -3.54 4.66
CA VAL A 43 -26.86 -3.84 3.50
C VAL A 43 -27.04 -5.35 3.33
N VAL A 44 -25.93 -6.09 3.29
CA VAL A 44 -25.95 -7.54 3.03
C VAL A 44 -26.47 -8.31 4.24
N GLY A 45 -26.04 -7.95 5.45
CA GLY A 45 -26.56 -8.54 6.68
C GLY A 45 -27.97 -8.09 7.07
N ARG A 46 -28.55 -7.13 6.34
CA ARG A 46 -29.89 -6.57 6.59
C ARG A 46 -30.08 -6.08 8.02
N VAL A 47 -29.07 -5.39 8.55
CA VAL A 47 -29.05 -4.83 9.90
C VAL A 47 -28.89 -3.32 9.88
N ASP A 48 -29.60 -2.62 10.77
CA ASP A 48 -29.46 -1.17 10.93
C ASP A 48 -28.13 -0.79 11.60
N LYS A 49 -27.64 -1.66 12.49
CA LYS A 49 -26.39 -1.48 13.23
C LYS A 49 -25.52 -2.74 13.16
N LEU A 50 -24.20 -2.55 13.10
CA LEU A 50 -23.24 -3.66 12.94
C LEU A 50 -23.25 -4.63 14.13
N GLU A 51 -23.69 -4.18 15.31
CA GLU A 51 -23.85 -5.04 16.48
C GLU A 51 -24.85 -6.18 16.21
N GLY A 52 -25.79 -6.00 15.28
CA GLY A 52 -26.72 -7.04 14.85
C GLY A 52 -26.03 -8.25 14.19
N LEU A 53 -24.81 -8.08 13.68
CA LEU A 53 -24.05 -9.19 13.09
C LEU A 53 -23.35 -10.07 14.15
N ARG A 54 -23.35 -9.67 15.42
CA ARG A 54 -22.69 -10.44 16.50
C ARG A 54 -23.42 -11.74 16.85
N SER A 55 -24.69 -11.85 16.47
CA SER A 55 -25.47 -13.09 16.63
C SER A 55 -25.25 -14.09 15.50
N GLU A 56 -24.61 -13.69 14.40
CA GLU A 56 -24.30 -14.57 13.28
C GLU A 56 -23.14 -15.50 13.61
N SER A 57 -23.20 -16.74 13.13
CA SER A 57 -22.09 -17.69 13.20
C SER A 57 -20.92 -17.25 12.29
N PRO A 58 -19.69 -17.72 12.55
CA PRO A 58 -18.56 -17.47 11.66
C PRO A 58 -18.81 -17.86 10.20
N GLU A 59 -19.53 -18.97 9.97
CA GLU A 59 -19.88 -19.46 8.64
C GLU A 59 -20.86 -18.52 7.93
N GLN A 60 -21.87 -18.02 8.66
CA GLN A 60 -22.79 -17.00 8.14
C GLN A 60 -22.05 -15.71 7.80
N LEU A 61 -21.16 -15.24 8.68
CA LEU A 61 -20.34 -14.06 8.41
C LEU A 61 -19.46 -14.24 7.17
N GLN A 62 -18.90 -15.44 6.96
CA GLN A 62 -18.12 -15.74 5.77
C GLN A 62 -18.98 -15.69 4.50
N GLU A 63 -20.21 -16.19 4.55
CA GLU A 63 -21.15 -16.13 3.44
C GLU A 63 -21.55 -14.68 3.12
N LEU A 64 -21.86 -13.88 4.15
CA LEU A 64 -22.13 -12.45 3.98
C LEU A 64 -20.92 -11.72 3.38
N ALA A 65 -19.70 -12.04 3.81
CA ALA A 65 -18.49 -11.45 3.23
C ALA A 65 -18.33 -11.82 1.74
N ARG A 66 -18.61 -13.07 1.38
CA ARG A 66 -18.62 -13.52 -0.03
C ARG A 66 -19.65 -12.76 -0.83
N GLU A 67 -20.87 -12.61 -0.30
CA GLU A 67 -21.93 -11.83 -0.94
C GLU A 67 -21.55 -10.35 -1.14
N ILE A 68 -20.85 -9.73 -0.16
CA ILE A 68 -20.32 -8.37 -0.32
C ILE A 68 -19.34 -8.30 -1.49
N VAL A 69 -18.41 -9.25 -1.60
CA VAL A 69 -17.45 -9.27 -2.71
C VAL A 69 -18.19 -9.45 -4.04
N ASP A 70 -19.04 -10.47 -4.13
CA ASP A 70 -19.70 -10.86 -5.38
C ASP A 70 -20.67 -9.79 -5.88
N LYS A 71 -21.44 -9.16 -4.99
CA LYS A 71 -22.50 -8.21 -5.36
C LYS A 71 -22.10 -6.74 -5.24
N LEU A 72 -21.13 -6.41 -4.39
CA LEU A 72 -20.82 -5.01 -4.03
C LEU A 72 -19.35 -4.62 -4.27
N ALA A 73 -18.49 -5.54 -4.72
CA ALA A 73 -17.08 -5.24 -4.98
C ALA A 73 -16.46 -6.05 -6.14
N SER A 74 -17.26 -6.58 -7.06
CA SER A 74 -16.80 -7.38 -8.21
C SER A 74 -16.98 -6.65 -9.55
N SER A 75 -16.25 -7.08 -10.58
CA SER A 75 -16.51 -6.58 -11.95
C SER A 75 -17.85 -7.07 -12.47
N GLN A 76 -18.23 -8.30 -12.14
CA GLN A 76 -19.52 -8.90 -12.54
C GLN A 76 -20.70 -8.07 -12.02
N ALA A 77 -20.60 -7.52 -10.81
CA ALA A 77 -21.63 -6.65 -10.26
C ALA A 77 -21.74 -5.31 -11.01
N VAL A 78 -20.62 -4.77 -11.50
CA VAL A 78 -20.63 -3.57 -12.37
C VAL A 78 -21.27 -3.90 -13.72
N ASP A 79 -20.86 -5.01 -14.33
CA ASP A 79 -21.38 -5.45 -15.62
C ASP A 79 -22.90 -5.70 -15.53
N ALA A 80 -23.38 -6.27 -14.42
CA ALA A 80 -24.81 -6.48 -14.17
C ALA A 80 -25.60 -5.17 -14.08
N ILE A 81 -25.00 -4.07 -13.64
CA ILE A 81 -25.63 -2.73 -13.68
C ILE A 81 -25.55 -2.16 -15.10
N ASP A 82 -24.41 -2.29 -15.76
CA ASP A 82 -24.20 -1.74 -17.11
C ASP A 82 -25.09 -2.41 -18.17
N LEU A 83 -25.50 -3.67 -17.95
CA LEU A 83 -26.48 -4.37 -18.79
C LEU A 83 -27.92 -3.87 -18.62
N GLN A 84 -28.22 -3.10 -17.57
CA GLN A 84 -29.57 -2.55 -17.37
C GLN A 84 -29.83 -1.38 -18.34
N PRO A 85 -31.11 -1.13 -18.69
CA PRO A 85 -31.53 0.09 -19.38
C PRO A 85 -31.08 1.37 -18.66
N GLU A 86 -30.70 2.42 -19.40
CA GLU A 86 -30.13 3.65 -18.82
C GLU A 86 -31.01 4.32 -17.76
N ASP A 87 -32.33 4.23 -17.91
CA ASP A 87 -33.32 4.75 -16.96
C ASP A 87 -33.32 4.01 -15.61
N ARG A 88 -32.77 2.79 -15.57
CA ARG A 88 -32.70 1.94 -14.37
C ARG A 88 -31.29 1.81 -13.80
N ARG A 89 -30.28 2.38 -14.47
CA ARG A 89 -28.89 2.33 -14.00
C ARG A 89 -28.72 3.24 -12.77
N ASP A 90 -28.60 2.63 -11.60
CA ASP A 90 -28.16 3.36 -10.40
C ASP A 90 -26.66 3.67 -10.51
N GLN A 91 -26.36 4.88 -11.00
CA GLN A 91 -24.99 5.37 -11.14
C GLN A 91 -24.26 5.50 -9.80
N THR A 92 -24.97 5.77 -8.71
CA THR A 92 -24.37 5.93 -7.37
C THR A 92 -23.92 4.58 -6.84
N LEU A 93 -24.77 3.56 -6.98
CA LEU A 93 -24.42 2.18 -6.65
C LEU A 93 -23.26 1.71 -7.52
N ARG A 94 -23.33 1.92 -8.84
CA ARG A 94 -22.24 1.57 -9.78
C ARG A 94 -20.89 2.16 -9.37
N ASN A 95 -20.85 3.46 -9.07
CA ASN A 95 -19.63 4.14 -8.63
C ASN A 95 -19.11 3.59 -7.29
N SER A 96 -20.02 3.22 -6.39
CA SER A 96 -19.66 2.62 -5.09
C SER A 96 -19.05 1.23 -5.26
N ILE A 97 -19.61 0.40 -6.16
CA ILE A 97 -19.07 -0.94 -6.47
C ILE A 97 -17.68 -0.82 -7.11
N LEU A 98 -17.51 0.10 -8.07
CA LEU A 98 -16.21 0.37 -8.68
C LEU A 98 -15.16 0.77 -7.62
N TRP A 99 -15.53 1.68 -6.72
CA TRP A 99 -14.65 2.07 -5.61
C TRP A 99 -14.29 0.88 -4.71
N ASN A 100 -15.28 0.11 -4.26
CA ASN A 100 -15.07 -1.05 -3.39
C ASN A 100 -14.15 -2.10 -4.05
N ARG A 101 -14.42 -2.43 -5.31
CA ARG A 101 -13.60 -3.35 -6.11
C ARG A 101 -12.15 -2.88 -6.19
N ASP A 102 -11.97 -1.58 -6.44
CA ASP A 102 -10.66 -1.01 -6.69
C ASP A 102 -9.84 -0.78 -5.43
N VAL A 103 -10.50 -0.49 -4.30
CA VAL A 103 -9.85 -0.30 -3.01
C VAL A 103 -9.44 -1.63 -2.38
N LEU A 104 -10.19 -2.72 -2.56
CA LEU A 104 -9.76 -4.05 -2.10
C LEU A 104 -8.43 -4.46 -2.73
N ARG A 105 -8.27 -4.30 -4.05
CA ARG A 105 -6.99 -4.56 -4.72
C ARG A 105 -5.83 -3.73 -4.16
N TYR A 106 -6.10 -2.49 -3.76
CA TYR A 106 -5.09 -1.64 -3.13
C TYR A 106 -4.70 -2.16 -1.74
N ILE A 107 -5.69 -2.56 -0.94
CA ILE A 107 -5.49 -3.14 0.39
C ILE A 107 -4.74 -4.47 0.27
N ASP A 108 -5.12 -5.35 -0.65
CA ASP A 108 -4.48 -6.64 -0.91
C ASP A 108 -3.01 -6.45 -1.27
N LEU A 109 -2.69 -5.54 -2.20
CA LEU A 109 -1.30 -5.26 -2.57
C LEU A 109 -0.49 -4.73 -1.38
N TYR A 110 -1.09 -3.86 -0.56
CA TYR A 110 -0.43 -3.33 0.63
C TYR A 110 -0.18 -4.42 1.68
N GLU A 111 -1.16 -5.27 1.95
CA GLU A 111 -1.06 -6.36 2.91
C GLU A 111 -0.12 -7.47 2.42
N ALA A 112 -0.13 -7.78 1.13
CA ALA A 112 0.83 -8.68 0.48
C ALA A 112 2.26 -8.17 0.64
N THR A 113 2.49 -6.88 0.37
CA THR A 113 3.78 -6.22 0.60
C THR A 113 4.21 -6.35 2.06
N ARG A 114 3.29 -6.14 3.00
CA ARG A 114 3.57 -6.16 4.43
C ARG A 114 3.92 -7.56 4.92
N THR A 115 3.18 -8.56 4.45
CA THR A 115 3.28 -9.98 4.84
C THR A 115 4.38 -10.74 4.10
N GLY A 116 4.87 -10.21 2.98
CA GLY A 116 5.88 -10.89 2.17
C GLY A 116 5.30 -11.75 1.04
N ASP A 117 4.01 -11.63 0.73
CA ASP A 117 3.35 -12.44 -0.29
C ASP A 117 3.60 -11.87 -1.70
N VAL A 118 4.75 -12.24 -2.26
CA VAL A 118 5.13 -11.85 -3.63
C VAL A 118 4.19 -12.44 -4.68
N GLY A 119 3.53 -13.57 -4.40
CA GLY A 119 2.58 -14.19 -5.32
C GLY A 119 1.39 -13.28 -5.60
N ILE A 120 0.78 -12.72 -4.55
CA ILE A 120 -0.32 -11.74 -4.70
C ILE A 120 0.19 -10.45 -5.37
N MET A 121 1.40 -9.98 -5.02
CA MET A 121 1.97 -8.79 -5.66
C MET A 121 2.15 -8.98 -7.18
N GLU A 122 2.69 -10.13 -7.59
CA GLU A 122 2.88 -10.47 -9.01
C GLU A 122 1.56 -10.64 -9.74
N ALA A 123 0.59 -11.34 -9.14
CA ALA A 123 -0.76 -11.48 -9.69
C ALA A 123 -1.49 -10.12 -9.87
N THR A 124 -1.08 -9.10 -9.13
CA THR A 124 -1.63 -7.74 -9.23
C THR A 124 -1.05 -6.93 -10.39
N LEU A 125 0.10 -7.32 -10.94
CA LEU A 125 0.80 -6.56 -12.01
C LEU A 125 -0.07 -6.29 -13.25
N PRO A 126 -0.82 -7.25 -13.83
CA PRO A 126 -1.67 -6.97 -14.99
C PRO A 126 -2.73 -5.90 -14.69
N HIS A 127 -3.32 -5.91 -13.50
CA HIS A 127 -4.27 -4.89 -13.08
C HIS A 127 -3.62 -3.50 -12.97
N LEU A 128 -2.39 -3.43 -12.45
CA LEU A 128 -1.63 -2.19 -12.39
C LEU A 128 -1.25 -1.69 -13.79
N ALA A 129 -0.92 -2.57 -14.73
CA ALA A 129 -0.68 -2.20 -16.12
C ALA A 129 -1.90 -1.47 -16.72
N PHE A 130 -3.11 -2.06 -16.59
CA PHE A 130 -4.34 -1.41 -17.06
C PHE A 130 -4.61 -0.07 -16.36
N ARG A 131 -4.35 0.02 -15.05
CA ARG A 131 -4.49 1.29 -14.31
C ARG A 131 -3.50 2.35 -14.79
N PHE A 132 -2.25 2.00 -15.03
CA PHE A 132 -1.25 2.95 -15.52
C PHE A 132 -1.52 3.37 -16.96
N ALA A 133 -1.98 2.45 -17.81
CA ALA A 133 -2.44 2.77 -19.16
C ALA A 133 -3.61 3.77 -19.13
N GLY A 134 -4.68 3.47 -18.37
CA GLY A 134 -5.84 4.35 -18.24
C GLY A 134 -5.51 5.69 -17.58
N GLY A 135 -4.57 5.69 -16.63
CA GLY A 135 -4.09 6.89 -15.93
C GLY A 135 -3.01 7.68 -16.68
N ARG A 136 -2.66 7.30 -17.91
CA ARG A 136 -1.62 7.95 -18.73
C ARG A 136 -0.23 8.01 -18.07
N ASN A 137 0.12 6.95 -17.34
CA ASN A 137 1.39 6.77 -16.67
C ASN A 137 2.29 5.79 -17.46
N SER A 138 2.76 6.23 -18.63
CA SER A 138 3.46 5.36 -19.60
C SER A 138 4.76 4.74 -19.07
N ASN A 139 5.50 5.45 -18.21
CA ASN A 139 6.75 4.92 -17.64
C ASN A 139 6.47 3.70 -16.77
N TYR A 140 5.54 3.83 -15.81
CA TYR A 140 5.14 2.72 -14.94
C TYR A 140 4.46 1.58 -15.71
N LEU A 141 3.70 1.89 -16.77
CA LEU A 141 3.16 0.87 -17.67
C LEU A 141 4.30 0.07 -18.32
N THR A 142 5.30 0.76 -18.88
CA THR A 142 6.43 0.13 -19.56
C THR A 142 7.21 -0.76 -18.61
N GLU A 143 7.54 -0.27 -17.41
CA GLU A 143 8.22 -1.05 -16.37
C GLU A 143 7.46 -2.33 -15.99
N ILE A 144 6.12 -2.27 -15.87
CA ILE A 144 5.32 -3.46 -15.58
C ILE A 144 5.31 -4.44 -16.74
N LEU A 145 5.18 -3.96 -17.98
CA LEU A 145 5.17 -4.82 -19.16
C LEU A 145 6.53 -5.51 -19.36
N GLU A 146 7.62 -4.78 -19.17
CA GLU A 146 8.98 -5.34 -19.20
C GLU A 146 9.16 -6.41 -18.11
N LEU A 147 8.70 -6.16 -16.89
CA LEU A 147 8.79 -7.12 -15.80
C LEU A 147 7.96 -8.39 -16.08
N LEU A 148 6.75 -8.24 -16.62
CA LEU A 148 5.90 -9.37 -17.01
C LEU A 148 6.55 -10.20 -18.12
N GLN A 149 7.05 -9.54 -19.18
CA GLN A 149 7.77 -10.19 -20.28
C GLN A 149 8.98 -10.98 -19.75
N CYS A 150 9.78 -10.35 -18.88
CA CYS A 150 10.91 -10.98 -18.22
C CYS A 150 10.52 -12.23 -17.44
N LEU A 151 9.51 -12.12 -16.57
CA LEU A 151 9.09 -13.22 -15.68
C LEU A 151 8.41 -14.38 -16.39
N GLN A 152 7.72 -14.11 -17.52
CA GLN A 152 6.90 -15.10 -18.22
C GLN A 152 7.62 -15.75 -19.40
N HIS A 153 8.56 -15.05 -20.05
CA HIS A 153 9.10 -15.47 -21.34
C HIS A 153 10.62 -15.42 -21.42
N ASP A 154 11.27 -14.36 -20.93
CA ASP A 154 12.68 -14.14 -21.25
C ASP A 154 13.64 -14.79 -20.24
N TRP A 155 13.28 -14.80 -18.95
CA TRP A 155 14.20 -15.27 -17.91
C TRP A 155 14.07 -16.76 -17.64
N PRO A 156 15.19 -17.46 -17.38
CA PRO A 156 15.14 -18.85 -16.95
C PRO A 156 14.47 -18.96 -15.57
N PRO A 157 13.82 -20.10 -15.25
CA PRO A 157 13.07 -20.27 -14.00
C PRO A 157 13.89 -19.95 -12.74
N THR A 158 15.19 -20.27 -12.73
CA THR A 158 16.10 -19.98 -11.61
C THR A 158 16.26 -18.49 -11.35
N LEU A 159 16.26 -17.66 -12.40
CA LEU A 159 16.34 -16.21 -12.26
C LEU A 159 15.00 -15.63 -11.81
N CYS A 160 13.88 -16.12 -12.34
CA CYS A 160 12.55 -15.71 -11.86
C CYS A 160 12.38 -16.02 -10.37
N ASP A 161 12.80 -17.21 -9.92
CA ASP A 161 12.80 -17.59 -8.51
C ASP A 161 13.69 -16.67 -7.66
N PHE A 162 14.88 -16.32 -8.14
CA PHE A 162 15.76 -15.39 -7.45
C PHE A 162 15.10 -14.01 -7.30
N VAL A 163 14.55 -13.47 -8.39
CA VAL A 163 13.89 -12.16 -8.40
C VAL A 163 12.71 -12.13 -7.43
N ARG A 164 11.79 -13.11 -7.53
CA ARG A 164 10.62 -13.21 -6.64
C ARG A 164 11.02 -13.31 -5.17
N ARG A 165 12.07 -14.07 -4.85
CA ARG A 165 12.47 -14.31 -3.45
C ARG A 165 13.35 -13.22 -2.85
N ARG A 166 14.09 -12.45 -3.67
CA ARG A 166 15.18 -11.59 -3.18
C ARG A 166 15.11 -10.13 -3.62
N CYS A 167 14.45 -9.81 -4.72
CA CYS A 167 14.53 -8.48 -5.32
C CYS A 167 13.32 -7.58 -5.01
N TRP A 168 12.17 -8.16 -4.64
CA TRP A 168 10.94 -7.39 -4.44
C TRP A 168 10.86 -6.79 -3.05
N LEU A 169 11.10 -7.62 -2.03
CA LEU A 169 10.89 -7.27 -0.64
C LEU A 169 12.10 -7.63 0.22
N VAL A 170 12.28 -6.88 1.30
CA VAL A 170 13.30 -7.11 2.32
C VAL A 170 12.68 -6.96 3.71
N ASN A 171 13.10 -7.82 4.64
CA ASN A 171 12.73 -7.73 6.05
C ASN A 171 14.00 -7.67 6.91
N MET A 172 14.36 -6.46 7.34
CA MET A 172 15.57 -6.23 8.15
C MET A 172 15.40 -6.64 9.62
N THR A 173 14.18 -6.88 10.06
CA THR A 173 13.87 -7.13 11.48
C THR A 173 13.64 -8.60 11.81
N GLY A 174 13.36 -9.43 10.80
CA GLY A 174 12.89 -10.80 11.00
C GLY A 174 11.45 -10.91 11.54
N CYS A 175 10.81 -9.79 11.92
CA CYS A 175 9.45 -9.79 12.44
C CYS A 175 8.43 -10.12 11.33
N PRO A 176 7.45 -11.00 11.59
CA PRO A 176 6.34 -11.20 10.68
C PRO A 176 5.64 -9.88 10.36
N ARG A 177 5.16 -9.75 9.12
CA ARG A 177 4.46 -8.54 8.62
C ARG A 177 5.29 -7.25 8.65
N ASN A 178 6.62 -7.33 8.55
CA ASN A 178 7.49 -6.16 8.51
C ASN A 178 8.39 -6.14 7.26
N PHE A 179 7.88 -6.66 6.16
CA PHE A 179 8.53 -6.54 4.86
C PHE A 179 8.38 -5.12 4.32
N LEU A 180 9.38 -4.70 3.56
CA LEU A 180 9.45 -3.40 2.90
C LEU A 180 9.87 -3.61 1.44
N PRO A 181 9.32 -2.84 0.47
CA PRO A 181 9.86 -2.81 -0.88
C PRO A 181 11.36 -2.50 -0.87
N LEU A 182 12.13 -3.27 -1.65
CA LEU A 182 13.58 -3.12 -1.70
C LEU A 182 13.99 -1.69 -2.13
N ASP A 183 13.28 -1.10 -3.09
CA ASP A 183 13.51 0.26 -3.54
C ASP A 183 13.33 1.28 -2.41
N LYS A 184 12.25 1.16 -1.63
CA LYS A 184 12.00 2.00 -0.45
C LYS A 184 13.09 1.82 0.62
N ARG A 185 13.60 0.60 0.81
CA ARG A 185 14.77 0.36 1.68
C ARG A 185 16.01 1.08 1.15
N GLN A 186 16.21 1.10 -0.15
CA GLN A 186 17.31 1.79 -0.80
C GLN A 186 17.17 3.31 -0.68
N GLU A 187 15.97 3.85 -0.78
CA GLU A 187 15.69 5.26 -0.48
C GLU A 187 16.12 5.63 0.95
N TYR A 188 15.85 4.76 1.93
CA TYR A 188 16.33 4.97 3.31
C TYR A 188 17.86 4.92 3.44
N ASN A 189 18.54 4.05 2.68
CA ASN A 189 20.01 4.06 2.61
C ASN A 189 20.52 5.39 2.06
N ILE A 190 19.96 5.84 0.94
CA ILE A 190 20.34 7.10 0.29
C ILE A 190 20.09 8.28 1.23
N LYS A 191 18.95 8.32 1.91
CA LYS A 191 18.63 9.37 2.90
C LYS A 191 19.62 9.38 4.06
N SER A 192 19.99 8.20 4.58
CA SER A 192 20.99 8.08 5.65
C SER A 192 22.33 8.65 5.21
N LEU A 193 22.79 8.29 4.01
CA LEU A 193 24.05 8.76 3.43
C LEU A 193 24.08 10.26 3.14
N LYS A 194 23.00 10.81 2.57
CA LYS A 194 22.98 12.19 2.08
C LYS A 194 22.54 13.21 3.13
N VAL A 195 21.75 12.80 4.12
CA VAL A 195 21.10 13.73 5.06
C VAL A 195 21.55 13.48 6.50
N THR A 196 21.37 12.26 7.00
CA THR A 196 21.54 11.96 8.44
C THR A 196 23.01 11.84 8.84
N ASP A 197 23.76 11.04 8.10
CA ASP A 197 25.15 10.66 8.40
C ASP A 197 26.13 11.21 7.36
N ARG A 198 25.72 12.26 6.65
CA ARG A 198 26.53 12.88 5.60
C ARG A 198 27.88 13.30 6.13
N VAL A 199 28.91 13.10 5.31
CA VAL A 199 30.25 13.61 5.59
C VAL A 199 30.21 15.13 5.45
N GLN A 200 30.71 15.85 6.46
CA GLN A 200 30.72 17.32 6.52
C GLN A 200 32.11 17.80 6.95
N GLY A 201 32.45 19.04 6.57
CA GLY A 201 33.71 19.69 6.93
C GLY A 201 34.72 19.74 5.79
N PRO A 202 35.88 20.39 6.02
CA PRO A 202 36.89 20.65 5.00
C PRO A 202 37.51 19.38 4.40
N ASN A 203 37.47 18.26 5.12
CA ASN A 203 37.98 16.95 4.67
C ASN A 203 36.88 16.04 4.10
N ALA A 204 35.71 16.59 3.76
CA ALA A 204 34.63 15.79 3.18
C ALA A 204 34.98 15.35 1.75
N SER A 205 35.23 14.05 1.57
CA SER A 205 35.56 13.44 0.28
C SER A 205 34.66 12.24 -0.04
N TRP A 206 34.62 11.86 -1.31
CA TRP A 206 33.95 10.63 -1.76
C TRP A 206 34.56 9.38 -1.14
N ASP A 207 35.89 9.37 -0.94
CA ASP A 207 36.59 8.25 -0.28
C ASP A 207 36.17 8.10 1.19
N LEU A 208 36.04 9.22 1.90
CA LEU A 208 35.58 9.21 3.29
C LEU A 208 34.10 8.76 3.38
N LEU A 209 33.26 9.17 2.43
CA LEU A 209 31.88 8.69 2.34
C LEU A 209 31.83 7.18 2.08
N LYS A 210 32.65 6.70 1.14
CA LYS A 210 32.75 5.27 0.79
C LYS A 210 33.20 4.43 1.98
N ALA A 211 34.19 4.90 2.73
CA ALA A 211 34.67 4.24 3.95
C ALA A 211 33.62 4.22 5.06
N ARG A 212 32.85 5.31 5.21
CA ARG A 212 31.82 5.45 6.27
C ARG A 212 30.51 4.72 5.97
N SER A 213 30.12 4.62 4.70
CA SER A 213 28.83 4.07 4.25
C SER A 213 28.50 2.70 4.87
N PRO A 214 29.41 1.69 4.87
CA PRO A 214 29.14 0.38 5.47
C PRO A 214 28.92 0.43 6.98
N ALA A 215 29.46 1.44 7.68
CA ALA A 215 29.34 1.59 9.12
C ALA A 215 28.05 2.28 9.58
N ILE A 216 27.28 2.89 8.66
CA ILE A 216 26.05 3.64 8.98
C ILE A 216 25.04 2.82 9.81
N PRO A 217 24.74 1.54 9.49
CA PRO A 217 23.81 0.76 10.30
C PRO A 217 24.24 0.66 11.77
N MET A 218 25.54 0.49 12.01
CA MET A 218 26.11 0.43 13.36
C MET A 218 26.06 1.79 14.06
N LEU A 219 26.40 2.88 13.35
CA LEU A 219 26.29 4.24 13.89
C LEU A 219 24.86 4.57 14.31
N GLN A 220 23.87 4.16 13.50
CA GLN A 220 22.46 4.35 13.82
C GLN A 220 22.01 3.49 15.01
N ALA A 221 22.51 2.26 15.14
CA ALA A 221 22.23 1.40 16.29
C ALA A 221 22.79 1.99 17.60
N VAL A 222 24.05 2.45 17.57
CA VAL A 222 24.70 3.12 18.72
C VAL A 222 23.94 4.38 19.10
N ARG A 223 23.59 5.22 18.11
CA ARG A 223 22.78 6.42 18.34
C ARG A 223 21.45 6.10 19.03
N LYS A 224 20.69 5.14 18.50
CA LYS A 224 19.41 4.71 19.12
C LYS A 224 19.59 4.19 20.53
N HIS A 225 20.68 3.44 20.78
CA HIS A 225 21.01 2.96 22.12
C HIS A 225 21.26 4.12 23.08
N LEU A 226 22.09 5.09 22.69
CA LEU A 226 22.37 6.29 23.48
C LEU A 226 21.10 7.11 23.73
N GLU A 227 20.29 7.38 22.70
CA GLU A 227 19.01 8.10 22.84
C GLU A 227 18.09 7.40 23.86
N LYS A 228 18.04 6.06 23.86
CA LYS A 228 17.28 5.27 24.84
C LYS A 228 17.84 5.38 26.26
N GLN A 229 19.15 5.32 26.43
CA GLN A 229 19.80 5.41 27.75
C GLN A 229 19.65 6.79 28.37
N PHE A 230 19.86 7.84 27.58
CA PHE A 230 19.87 9.22 28.06
C PHE A 230 18.47 9.87 28.10
N ARG A 231 17.41 9.15 27.70
CA ARG A 231 16.02 9.65 27.65
C ARG A 231 15.91 11.06 27.05
N SER A 232 16.68 11.33 26.00
CA SER A 232 16.75 12.68 25.43
C SER A 232 15.35 13.12 25.01
N LEU A 233 14.83 14.18 25.66
CA LEU A 233 13.45 14.70 25.56
C LEU A 233 13.03 15.20 24.17
N TRP A 234 13.87 15.04 23.14
CA TRP A 234 13.74 15.76 21.88
C TRP A 234 13.93 14.87 20.66
N ARG A 235 12.96 13.97 20.44
CA ARG A 235 12.43 13.52 19.12
C ARG A 235 11.43 12.38 19.34
N GLY A 236 10.16 12.62 19.01
CA GLY A 236 9.14 11.58 18.99
C GLY A 236 9.50 10.51 17.96
N VAL A 237 9.94 9.34 18.44
CA VAL A 237 10.21 8.16 17.59
C VAL A 237 8.91 7.38 17.31
N SER A 238 7.81 7.77 17.95
CA SER A 238 6.48 7.20 17.77
C SER A 238 5.58 8.19 17.02
N HIS A 239 5.19 7.85 15.79
CA HIS A 239 3.93 8.34 15.26
C HIS A 239 2.83 7.70 16.11
N PHE A 240 2.22 8.48 16.99
CA PHE A 240 1.01 8.06 17.70
C PHE A 240 -0.06 7.74 16.64
N ARG A 241 -0.51 6.48 16.61
CA ARG A 241 -1.81 6.14 16.04
C ARG A 241 -2.84 6.72 17.00
N VAL A 242 -3.53 7.76 16.55
CA VAL A 242 -4.82 8.17 17.11
C VAL A 242 -5.88 7.56 16.20
#